data_AF-A7RQ07-F1
#
_entry.id   AF-A7RQ07-F1
#
_cell.length_a   1.000
_cell.length_b   1.000
_cell.length_c   1.000
_cell.angle_alpha   90.00
_cell.angle_beta   90.00
_cell.angle_gamma   90.00
#
_symmetry.space_group_name_H-M   'P 1'
#
loop_
_entity.id
_entity.type
_entity.pdbx_description
1 polymer ?
#
loop_
_entity_poly.entity_id
_entity_poly.type
_entity_poly.pdbx_seq_one_letter_code
_entity_poly.pdbx_strand_id
1 'polypeptide(L)'
;LVSPKDTWPNMSKSGLRMVLLENKNGCNYFAFEHSQTYQNIQFQFLDAVESLDPNNISGILQSHPYHVDSLLQLSEVCKMGEDYQMAAELIERSLYCFECSFHTLFSLTQGTSRLDYRRSENRPFFIALFRHLHYVDQRGCHRTALELCKFLLSLDPDSDPLCALLMIDFFALTSDQYSFLLRLYEEWEHHRNLSQLPNFAYSVAMAKFHLSRPTNEDKTAADDMVSLFIQRALIMFPSVLVPLLDKCNVVLDSSIANHRFFSALSLNSQTMALKQLVMLYVGRAYHVWKDPLVIDWLVTNARLVMDRVDNNDSFVDECARKRRIRYQGTPRNIYRHIILSDIKDASASLPMELSETPMMSYDPLPPADSISGYTRPERPTITSSDSNPLSMFFRSLLPSFNPQGAEGGPRPLRGADLAHGVENLMSAMRELLNTITYRGEPGGEGEDEEEQDWGENQQGEGAG
;
A
#
# COMPACT_ATOMS: atom_id res chain seq x y z
N LEU A 1 8.89 -9.11 10.99
CA LEU A 1 8.48 -8.47 9.71
C LEU A 1 9.68 -7.92 8.97
N VAL A 2 10.59 -7.25 9.67
CA VAL A 2 11.83 -6.70 9.13
C VAL A 2 12.96 -6.94 10.13
N SER A 3 14.20 -7.11 9.66
CA SER A 3 15.37 -7.14 10.53
C SER A 3 15.94 -5.73 10.69
N PRO A 4 16.21 -5.25 11.92
CA PRO A 4 16.81 -3.93 12.13
C PRO A 4 18.22 -3.90 11.52
N LYS A 5 18.60 -2.74 10.98
CA LYS A 5 19.96 -2.51 10.47
C LYS A 5 20.83 -1.89 11.56
N ASP A 6 22.13 -2.19 11.54
CA ASP A 6 23.10 -1.66 12.51
C ASP A 6 23.21 -0.12 12.47
N THR A 7 22.83 0.48 11.35
CA THR A 7 22.82 1.94 11.14
C THR A 7 21.62 2.63 11.78
N TRP A 8 20.62 1.89 12.27
CA TRP A 8 19.41 2.47 12.82
C TRP A 8 19.62 2.96 14.26
N PRO A 9 18.99 4.08 14.65
CA PRO A 9 19.01 4.53 16.03
C PRO A 9 18.48 3.45 16.97
N ASN A 10 19.04 3.31 18.17
CA ASN A 10 18.56 2.34 19.14
C ASN A 10 17.08 2.58 19.46
N MET A 11 16.28 1.50 19.41
CA MET A 11 14.86 1.55 19.72
C MET A 11 14.66 1.73 21.23
N SER A 12 14.35 2.94 21.66
CA SER A 12 13.94 3.25 23.03
C SER A 12 12.42 3.14 23.18
N LYS A 13 11.85 3.64 24.28
CA LYS A 13 10.40 3.70 24.46
C LYS A 13 9.79 4.62 23.40
N SER A 14 9.33 4.03 22.28
CA SER A 14 8.72 4.76 21.16
C SER A 14 7.50 5.57 21.58
N GLY A 15 6.82 5.18 22.67
CA GLY A 15 5.55 5.79 23.08
C GLY A 15 4.34 5.23 22.32
N LEU A 16 4.54 4.20 21.50
CA LEU A 16 3.54 3.39 20.82
C LEU A 16 3.40 2.05 21.55
N ARG A 17 2.18 1.55 21.73
CA ARG A 17 1.93 0.19 22.23
C ARG A 17 0.69 -0.40 21.60
N MET A 18 0.64 -1.71 21.45
CA MET A 18 -0.57 -2.43 21.06
C MET A 18 -1.30 -2.95 22.30
N VAL A 19 -2.61 -2.77 22.33
CA VAL A 19 -3.50 -3.28 23.38
C VAL A 19 -4.49 -4.29 22.81
N LEU A 20 -4.81 -5.32 23.59
CA LEU A 20 -5.92 -6.23 23.32
C LEU A 20 -7.23 -5.56 23.76
N LEU A 21 -8.15 -5.37 22.82
CA LEU A 21 -9.47 -4.79 23.10
C LEU A 21 -10.47 -5.85 23.53
N GLU A 22 -10.61 -6.91 22.73
CA GLU A 22 -11.56 -7.99 22.99
C GLU A 22 -11.13 -9.29 22.30
N ASN A 23 -11.66 -10.41 22.77
CA ASN A 23 -11.63 -11.69 22.07
C ASN A 23 -13.06 -12.07 21.68
N LYS A 24 -13.30 -12.30 20.39
CA LYS A 24 -14.62 -12.61 19.85
C LYS A 24 -14.49 -13.64 18.73
N ASN A 25 -15.32 -14.70 18.81
CA ASN A 25 -15.37 -15.78 17.81
C ASN A 25 -14.00 -16.40 17.49
N GLY A 26 -13.13 -16.56 18.50
CA GLY A 26 -11.79 -17.11 18.31
C GLY A 26 -10.78 -16.14 17.67
N CYS A 27 -11.18 -14.88 17.45
CA CYS A 27 -10.30 -13.82 16.97
C CYS A 27 -10.00 -12.80 18.08
N ASN A 28 -8.77 -12.32 18.12
CA ASN A 28 -8.31 -11.26 19.03
C ASN A 28 -8.34 -9.91 18.29
N TYR A 29 -9.02 -8.92 18.86
CA TYR A 29 -9.11 -7.57 18.32
C TYR A 29 -8.15 -6.65 19.07
N PHE A 30 -7.32 -5.93 18.33
CA PHE A 30 -6.29 -5.07 18.89
C PHE A 30 -6.48 -3.60 18.46
N ALA A 31 -5.78 -2.71 19.15
CA ALA A 31 -5.55 -1.35 18.68
C ALA A 31 -4.16 -0.87 19.10
N PHE A 32 -3.61 0.06 18.33
CA PHE A 32 -2.47 0.84 18.77
C PHE A 32 -2.94 2.02 19.63
N GLU A 33 -2.17 2.30 20.67
CA GLU A 33 -2.35 3.45 21.54
C GLU A 33 -1.08 4.29 21.56
N HIS A 34 -1.26 5.61 21.49
CA HIS A 34 -0.21 6.59 21.61
C HIS A 34 -0.14 7.11 23.06
N SER A 35 1.04 7.03 23.67
CA SER A 35 1.35 7.74 24.92
C SER A 35 1.18 9.25 24.76
N GLN A 36 1.01 9.98 25.88
CA GLN A 36 0.85 11.43 25.84
C GLN A 36 2.02 12.14 25.14
N THR A 37 3.25 11.67 25.37
CA THR A 37 4.45 12.20 24.68
C THR A 37 4.35 11.99 23.17
N TYR A 38 3.93 10.80 22.72
CA TYR A 38 3.74 10.52 21.31
C TYR A 38 2.64 11.38 20.68
N GLN A 39 1.52 11.58 21.39
CA GLN A 39 0.44 12.45 20.93
C GLN A 39 0.92 13.89 20.70
N ASN A 40 1.77 14.41 21.60
CA ASN A 40 2.36 15.74 21.44
C ASN A 40 3.25 15.83 20.18
N ILE A 41 4.04 14.79 19.91
CA ILE A 41 4.87 14.70 18.69
C ILE A 41 3.97 14.60 17.45
N GLN A 42 2.89 13.82 17.51
CA GLN A 42 1.90 13.73 16.43
C GLN A 42 1.30 15.11 16.12
N PHE A 43 0.98 15.92 17.13
CA PHE A 43 0.47 17.27 16.88
C PHE A 43 1.49 18.17 16.18
N GLN A 44 2.77 18.11 16.59
CA GLN A 44 3.86 18.81 15.89
C GLN A 44 4.01 18.32 14.45
N PHE A 45 3.86 17.01 14.20
CA PHE A 45 3.86 16.46 12.85
C PHE A 45 2.70 17.00 12.02
N LEU A 46 1.48 17.04 12.58
CA LEU A 46 0.33 17.60 11.88
C LEU A 46 0.52 19.10 11.56
N ASP A 47 1.12 19.87 12.48
CA ASP A 47 1.53 21.25 12.21
C ASP A 47 2.57 21.34 11.06
N ALA A 48 3.56 20.44 11.05
CA ALA A 48 4.60 20.39 10.01
C ALA A 48 4.06 19.99 8.63
N VAL A 49 3.11 19.06 8.55
CA VAL A 49 2.48 18.69 7.27
C VAL A 49 1.63 19.84 6.74
N GLU A 50 0.90 20.54 7.59
CA GLU A 50 0.15 21.74 7.19
C GLU A 50 1.05 22.89 6.72
N SER A 51 2.30 22.95 7.17
CA SER A 51 3.26 23.96 6.71
C SER A 51 3.81 23.68 5.31
N LEU A 52 3.58 22.49 4.75
CA LEU A 52 4.10 22.04 3.44
C LEU A 52 5.63 22.14 3.30
N ASP A 53 6.36 22.11 4.42
CA ASP A 53 7.82 22.16 4.45
C ASP A 53 8.37 20.82 4.96
N PRO A 54 8.96 19.99 4.07
CA PRO A 54 9.53 18.71 4.47
C PRO A 54 10.65 18.81 5.52
N ASN A 55 11.34 19.95 5.62
CA ASN A 55 12.42 20.13 6.61
C ASN A 55 11.90 20.04 8.04
N ASN A 56 10.66 20.49 8.29
CA ASN A 56 10.02 20.38 9.61
C ASN A 56 9.79 18.92 9.99
N ILE A 57 9.39 18.08 9.02
CA ILE A 57 9.20 16.63 9.22
C ILE A 57 10.55 15.95 9.48
N SER A 58 11.59 16.34 8.75
CA SER A 58 12.96 15.87 8.98
C SER A 58 13.46 16.22 10.38
N GLY A 59 13.22 17.45 10.86
CA GLY A 59 13.57 17.86 12.23
C GLY A 59 12.87 17.02 13.31
N ILE A 60 11.62 16.64 13.08
CA ILE A 60 10.90 15.71 13.99
C ILE A 60 11.60 14.36 14.02
N LEU A 61 11.98 13.79 12.87
CA LEU A 61 12.64 12.48 12.82
C LEU A 61 14.06 12.48 13.39
N GLN A 62 14.76 13.61 13.40
CA GLN A 62 16.05 13.74 14.07
C GLN A 62 15.91 13.57 15.58
N SER A 63 14.88 14.18 16.15
CA SER A 63 14.60 14.13 17.58
C SER A 63 13.85 12.85 17.98
N HIS A 64 13.00 12.34 17.09
CA HIS A 64 12.11 11.20 17.31
C HIS A 64 12.17 10.23 16.12
N PRO A 65 13.23 9.41 16.01
CA PRO A 65 13.50 8.58 14.82
C PRO A 65 12.44 7.54 14.47
N TYR A 66 11.55 7.24 15.43
CA TYR A 66 10.52 6.21 15.35
C TYR A 66 9.09 6.76 15.33
N HIS A 67 8.91 8.07 15.07
CA HIS A 67 7.58 8.64 14.82
C HIS A 67 7.03 8.17 13.47
N VAL A 68 6.00 7.32 13.48
CA VAL A 68 5.57 6.50 12.34
C VAL A 68 5.06 7.36 11.19
N ASP A 69 4.17 8.32 11.45
CA ASP A 69 3.57 9.11 10.38
C ASP A 69 4.61 10.01 9.70
N SER A 70 5.62 10.48 10.43
CA SER A 70 6.76 11.18 9.84
C SER A 70 7.59 10.27 8.93
N LEU A 71 7.81 9.01 9.33
CA LEU A 71 8.49 8.01 8.47
C LEU A 71 7.71 7.75 7.19
N LEU A 72 6.39 7.58 7.30
CA LEU A 72 5.51 7.35 6.16
C LEU A 72 5.48 8.55 5.21
N GLN A 73 5.39 9.78 5.73
CA GLN A 73 5.36 10.97 4.91
C GLN A 73 6.72 11.20 4.22
N LEU A 74 7.82 11.07 4.96
CA LEU A 74 9.16 11.31 4.40
C LEU A 74 9.58 10.23 3.42
N SER A 75 9.13 8.97 3.61
CA SER A 75 9.29 7.90 2.62
C SER A 75 8.71 8.29 1.26
N GLU A 76 7.54 8.93 1.24
CA GLU A 76 6.94 9.41 -0.01
C GLU A 76 7.78 10.51 -0.66
N VAL A 77 8.30 11.44 0.14
CA VAL A 77 9.19 12.51 -0.35
C VAL A 77 10.46 11.93 -0.95
N CYS A 78 11.08 10.93 -0.31
CA CYS A 78 12.24 10.23 -0.87
C CYS A 78 11.90 9.50 -2.17
N LYS A 79 10.73 8.86 -2.25
CA LYS A 79 10.24 8.21 -3.48
C LYS A 79 10.10 9.22 -4.62
N MET A 80 9.53 10.41 -4.34
CA MET A 80 9.43 11.51 -5.32
C MET A 80 10.79 12.05 -5.75
N GLY A 81 11.76 12.06 -4.83
CA GLY A 81 13.17 12.38 -5.12
C GLY A 81 13.98 11.21 -5.73
N GLU A 82 13.32 10.15 -6.20
CA GLU A 82 13.91 8.95 -6.82
C GLU A 82 14.90 8.17 -5.92
N ASP A 83 14.94 8.44 -4.62
CA ASP A 83 15.74 7.68 -3.64
C ASP A 83 14.90 6.54 -3.05
N TYR A 84 14.63 5.54 -3.89
CA TYR A 84 13.83 4.37 -3.54
C TYR A 84 14.43 3.55 -2.40
N GLN A 85 15.76 3.55 -2.27
CA GLN A 85 16.46 2.83 -1.20
C GLN A 85 16.14 3.43 0.16
N MET A 86 16.28 4.75 0.30
CA MET A 86 15.93 5.46 1.53
C MET A 86 14.41 5.35 1.80
N ALA A 87 13.59 5.51 0.77
CA ALA A 87 12.14 5.40 0.90
C ALA A 87 11.71 4.04 1.48
N ALA A 88 12.29 2.93 0.98
CA ALA A 88 12.03 1.59 1.49
C ALA A 88 12.53 1.41 2.93
N GLU A 89 13.71 1.96 3.26
CA GLU A 89 14.28 1.89 4.60
C GLU A 89 13.43 2.61 5.65
N LEU A 90 12.84 3.77 5.31
CA LEU A 90 11.93 4.49 6.20
C LEU A 90 10.67 3.68 6.50
N ILE A 91 10.12 2.95 5.50
CA ILE A 91 9.00 2.04 5.72
C ILE A 91 9.42 0.83 6.56
N GLU A 92 10.55 0.22 6.26
CA GLU A 92 11.14 -0.88 7.05
C GLU A 92 11.28 -0.49 8.53
N ARG A 93 11.78 0.73 8.81
CA ARG A 93 11.90 1.29 10.16
C ARG A 93 10.56 1.51 10.83
N SER A 94 9.53 1.93 10.09
CA SER A 94 8.17 2.08 10.62
C SER A 94 7.56 0.73 11.05
N LEU A 95 7.78 -0.33 10.26
CA LEU A 95 7.32 -1.68 10.58
C LEU A 95 8.06 -2.25 11.79
N TYR A 96 9.36 -1.99 11.91
CA TYR A 96 10.12 -2.38 13.09
C TYR A 96 9.58 -1.71 14.36
N CYS A 97 9.22 -0.41 14.29
CA CYS A 97 8.56 0.28 15.41
C CYS A 97 7.27 -0.42 15.86
N PHE A 98 6.44 -0.84 14.91
CA PHE A 98 5.22 -1.61 15.19
C PHE A 98 5.51 -2.99 15.78
N GLU A 99 6.49 -3.72 15.23
CA GLU A 99 6.87 -5.05 15.69
C GLU A 99 7.34 -5.05 17.15
N CYS A 100 8.13 -4.05 17.55
CA CYS A 100 8.52 -3.85 18.95
C CYS A 100 7.35 -3.48 19.87
N SER A 101 6.22 -3.03 19.29
CA SER A 101 5.05 -2.55 20.02
C SER A 101 3.93 -3.59 20.10
N PHE A 102 4.08 -4.76 19.48
CA PHE A 102 3.04 -5.78 19.43
C PHE A 102 2.70 -6.36 20.81
N HIS A 103 1.41 -6.62 21.00
CA HIS A 103 0.94 -7.36 22.14
C HIS A 103 1.40 -8.82 22.03
N THR A 104 1.71 -9.49 23.13
CA THR A 104 2.22 -10.88 23.13
C THR A 104 1.29 -11.89 22.47
N LEU A 105 -0.02 -11.63 22.49
CA LEU A 105 -1.05 -12.44 21.84
C LEU A 105 -1.29 -12.08 20.36
N PHE A 106 -0.63 -11.05 19.83
CA PHE A 106 -0.75 -10.67 18.44
C PHE A 106 0.02 -11.66 17.56
N SER A 107 -0.70 -12.44 16.77
CA SER A 107 -0.10 -13.40 15.83
C SER A 107 -0.09 -12.84 14.41
N LEU A 108 1.07 -12.93 13.76
CA LEU A 108 1.26 -12.60 12.35
C LEU A 108 0.86 -13.74 11.40
N THR A 109 0.83 -14.98 11.90
CA THR A 109 0.75 -16.19 11.05
C THR A 109 -0.56 -16.96 11.20
N GLN A 110 -1.23 -16.85 12.34
CA GLN A 110 -2.44 -17.64 12.62
C GLN A 110 -3.71 -17.08 11.97
N GLY A 111 -3.69 -15.84 11.48
CA GLY A 111 -4.88 -15.21 10.90
C GLY A 111 -6.01 -14.96 11.90
N THR A 112 -5.72 -14.93 13.21
CA THR A 112 -6.69 -14.71 14.29
C THR A 112 -6.63 -13.28 14.88
N SER A 113 -5.68 -12.46 14.43
CA SER A 113 -5.52 -11.07 14.90
C SER A 113 -6.30 -10.11 14.00
N ARG A 114 -7.05 -9.16 14.59
CA ARG A 114 -7.85 -8.16 13.88
C ARG A 114 -7.46 -6.75 14.30
N LEU A 115 -7.49 -5.82 13.34
CA LEU A 115 -7.30 -4.39 13.56
C LEU A 115 -8.37 -3.62 12.80
N ASP A 116 -9.08 -2.72 13.48
CA ASP A 116 -10.08 -1.86 12.85
C ASP A 116 -9.40 -0.67 12.15
N TYR A 117 -9.57 -0.57 10.82
CA TYR A 117 -8.99 0.51 10.02
C TYR A 117 -9.65 1.88 10.26
N ARG A 118 -10.81 1.94 10.93
CA ARG A 118 -11.42 3.22 11.30
C ARG A 118 -10.62 3.97 12.36
N ARG A 119 -9.81 3.26 13.16
CA ARG A 119 -8.98 3.87 14.20
C ARG A 119 -7.79 4.58 13.59
N SER A 120 -7.61 5.84 13.94
CA SER A 120 -6.57 6.70 13.38
C SER A 120 -5.18 6.12 13.59
N GLU A 121 -4.95 5.52 14.76
CA GLU A 121 -3.69 4.92 15.21
C GLU A 121 -3.37 3.58 14.54
N ASN A 122 -4.39 2.88 14.02
CA ASN A 122 -4.18 1.58 13.36
C ASN A 122 -3.77 1.74 11.89
N ARG A 123 -4.25 2.77 11.21
CA ARG A 123 -4.08 2.94 9.76
C ARG A 123 -2.63 3.01 9.30
N PRO A 124 -1.69 3.67 10.03
CA PRO A 124 -0.30 3.72 9.61
C PRO A 124 0.33 2.32 9.50
N PHE A 125 -0.10 1.33 10.29
CA PHE A 125 0.37 -0.05 10.16
C PHE A 125 -0.08 -0.71 8.86
N PHE A 126 -1.36 -0.54 8.47
CA PHE A 126 -1.86 -1.04 7.19
C PHE A 126 -1.13 -0.40 6.00
N ILE A 127 -0.87 0.91 6.07
CA ILE A 127 -0.19 1.67 5.02
C ILE A 127 1.28 1.25 4.92
N ALA A 128 1.97 1.10 6.07
CA ALA A 128 3.33 0.61 6.14
C ALA A 128 3.45 -0.80 5.53
N LEU A 129 2.53 -1.71 5.88
CA LEU A 129 2.49 -3.07 5.30
C LEU A 129 2.26 -3.04 3.79
N PHE A 130 1.30 -2.24 3.32
CA PHE A 130 1.01 -2.11 1.88
C PHE A 130 2.24 -1.62 1.10
N ARG A 131 2.89 -0.55 1.59
CA ARG A 131 4.09 0.01 0.96
C ARG A 131 5.26 -0.95 1.01
N HIS A 132 5.47 -1.62 2.14
CA HIS A 132 6.53 -2.61 2.27
C HIS A 132 6.33 -3.77 1.31
N LEU A 133 5.10 -4.27 1.17
CA LEU A 133 4.72 -5.27 0.18
C LEU A 133 5.11 -4.82 -1.23
N HIS A 134 4.86 -3.55 -1.59
CA HIS A 134 5.24 -3.02 -2.89
C HIS A 134 6.77 -2.98 -3.09
N TYR A 135 7.54 -2.55 -2.08
CA TYR A 135 9.01 -2.58 -2.17
C TYR A 135 9.58 -4.00 -2.26
N VAL A 136 8.97 -4.97 -1.56
CA VAL A 136 9.34 -6.39 -1.65
C VAL A 136 9.04 -6.95 -3.04
N ASP A 137 7.91 -6.57 -3.64
CA ASP A 137 7.55 -6.93 -5.02
C ASP A 137 8.52 -6.38 -6.05
N GLN A 138 8.92 -5.11 -5.94
CA GLN A 138 9.91 -4.48 -6.82
C GLN A 138 11.29 -5.17 -6.77
N ARG A 139 11.61 -5.87 -5.67
CA ARG A 139 12.83 -6.69 -5.52
C ARG A 139 12.66 -8.11 -6.10
N GLY A 140 11.50 -8.44 -6.69
CA GLY A 140 11.20 -9.75 -7.27
C GLY A 140 10.82 -10.83 -6.24
N CYS A 141 10.62 -10.47 -4.98
CA CYS A 141 10.29 -11.41 -3.91
C CYS A 141 8.78 -11.69 -3.84
N HIS A 142 8.18 -12.15 -4.95
CA HIS A 142 6.73 -12.29 -5.09
C HIS A 142 6.09 -13.24 -4.06
N ARG A 143 6.79 -14.30 -3.65
CA ARG A 143 6.27 -15.21 -2.62
C ARG A 143 6.15 -14.52 -1.26
N THR A 144 7.14 -13.71 -0.88
CA THR A 144 7.08 -12.93 0.36
C THR A 144 6.00 -11.85 0.27
N ALA A 145 5.89 -11.17 -0.89
CA ALA A 145 4.82 -10.21 -1.14
C ALA A 145 3.42 -10.84 -1.02
N LEU A 146 3.24 -12.08 -1.48
CA LEU A 146 2.00 -12.84 -1.30
C LEU A 146 1.66 -13.06 0.18
N GLU A 147 2.62 -13.51 1.00
CA GLU A 147 2.38 -13.73 2.44
C GLU A 147 2.07 -12.41 3.17
N LEU A 148 2.74 -11.31 2.81
CA LEU A 148 2.40 -9.97 3.31
C LEU A 148 0.99 -9.53 2.87
N CYS A 149 0.59 -9.83 1.63
CA CYS A 149 -0.74 -9.52 1.12
C CYS A 149 -1.84 -10.28 1.88
N LYS A 150 -1.61 -11.57 2.17
CA LYS A 150 -2.50 -12.38 3.00
C LYS A 150 -2.58 -11.82 4.42
N PHE A 151 -1.44 -11.44 5.00
CA PHE A 151 -1.41 -10.85 6.33
C PHE A 151 -2.20 -9.53 6.37
N LEU A 152 -1.98 -8.63 5.41
CA LEU A 152 -2.73 -7.38 5.28
C LEU A 152 -4.25 -7.62 5.20
N LEU A 153 -4.67 -8.58 4.36
CA LEU A 153 -6.09 -8.97 4.25
C LEU A 153 -6.63 -9.56 5.55
N SER A 154 -5.81 -10.32 6.30
CA SER A 154 -6.23 -10.97 7.54
C SER A 154 -6.54 -10.01 8.70
N LEU A 155 -6.01 -8.78 8.65
CA LEU A 155 -6.23 -7.78 9.69
C LEU A 155 -7.69 -7.28 9.71
N ASP A 156 -8.30 -7.12 8.54
CA ASP A 156 -9.70 -6.71 8.36
C ASP A 156 -10.27 -7.37 7.08
N PRO A 157 -10.56 -8.68 7.12
CA PRO A 157 -10.95 -9.45 5.93
C PRO A 157 -12.30 -9.03 5.37
N ASP A 158 -13.20 -8.56 6.22
CA ASP A 158 -14.56 -8.18 5.84
C ASP A 158 -14.59 -6.79 5.19
N SER A 159 -13.91 -5.80 5.75
CA SER A 159 -13.94 -4.44 5.17
C SER A 159 -12.94 -4.29 4.02
N ASP A 160 -11.83 -5.05 4.04
CA ASP A 160 -10.70 -4.95 3.11
C ASP A 160 -10.35 -3.48 2.76
N PRO A 161 -9.89 -2.70 3.75
CA PRO A 161 -9.80 -1.24 3.65
C PRO A 161 -8.77 -0.76 2.61
N LEU A 162 -7.77 -1.58 2.30
CA LEU A 162 -6.76 -1.28 1.26
C LEU A 162 -6.96 -2.10 -0.01
N CYS A 163 -8.09 -2.82 -0.14
CA CYS A 163 -8.42 -3.65 -1.28
C CYS A 163 -7.32 -4.66 -1.64
N ALA A 164 -6.80 -5.39 -0.66
CA ALA A 164 -5.79 -6.44 -0.86
C ALA A 164 -6.26 -7.51 -1.85
N LEU A 165 -7.58 -7.76 -1.93
CA LEU A 165 -8.17 -8.65 -2.93
C LEU A 165 -7.92 -8.21 -4.39
N LEU A 166 -7.64 -6.92 -4.65
CA LEU A 166 -7.34 -6.44 -6.01
C LEU A 166 -5.90 -6.74 -6.47
N MET A 167 -5.05 -7.26 -5.58
CA MET A 167 -3.65 -7.57 -5.89
C MET A 167 -3.19 -8.97 -5.48
N ILE A 168 -3.94 -9.66 -4.61
CA ILE A 168 -3.55 -10.99 -4.11
C ILE A 168 -3.43 -12.05 -5.22
N ASP A 169 -4.25 -11.93 -6.26
CA ASP A 169 -4.23 -12.82 -7.42
C ASP A 169 -2.93 -12.70 -8.22
N PHE A 170 -2.44 -11.47 -8.41
CA PHE A 170 -1.18 -11.21 -9.09
C PHE A 170 -0.02 -11.91 -8.38
N PHE A 171 0.11 -11.72 -7.07
CA PHE A 171 1.18 -12.37 -6.29
C PHE A 171 1.04 -13.88 -6.23
N ALA A 172 -0.19 -14.40 -6.27
CA ALA A 172 -0.41 -15.84 -6.32
C ALA A 172 0.06 -16.42 -7.67
N LEU A 173 -0.20 -15.73 -8.79
CA LEU A 173 0.26 -16.14 -10.12
C LEU A 173 1.78 -16.07 -10.24
N THR A 174 2.40 -14.94 -9.88
CA THR A 174 3.85 -14.72 -10.03
C THR A 174 4.71 -15.55 -9.08
N SER A 175 4.11 -16.20 -8.08
CA SER A 175 4.78 -17.14 -7.17
C SER A 175 4.31 -18.60 -7.34
N ASP A 176 3.66 -18.91 -8.46
CA ASP A 176 3.15 -20.24 -8.82
C ASP A 176 2.22 -20.87 -7.76
N GLN A 177 1.55 -20.03 -6.95
CA GLN A 177 0.59 -20.46 -5.94
C GLN A 177 -0.83 -20.58 -6.49
N TYR A 178 -0.96 -21.25 -7.63
CA TYR A 178 -2.23 -21.46 -8.33
C TYR A 178 -3.28 -22.13 -7.44
N SER A 179 -2.90 -23.19 -6.72
CA SER A 179 -3.81 -23.93 -5.84
C SER A 179 -4.33 -23.08 -4.68
N PHE A 180 -3.55 -22.10 -4.20
CA PHE A 180 -4.02 -21.15 -3.20
C PHE A 180 -5.07 -20.20 -3.80
N LEU A 181 -4.80 -19.64 -4.98
CA LEU A 181 -5.73 -18.72 -5.65
C LEU A 181 -7.08 -19.41 -5.95
N LEU A 182 -7.05 -20.64 -6.44
CA LEU A 182 -8.29 -21.40 -6.72
C LEU A 182 -9.08 -21.69 -5.46
N ARG A 183 -8.41 -22.10 -4.36
CA ARG A 183 -9.07 -22.32 -3.08
C ARG A 183 -9.70 -21.04 -2.53
N LEU A 184 -8.95 -19.93 -2.56
CA LEU A 184 -9.46 -18.62 -2.15
C LEU A 184 -10.71 -18.25 -2.97
N TYR A 185 -10.66 -18.44 -4.29
CA TYR A 185 -11.79 -18.17 -5.17
C TYR A 185 -13.01 -19.01 -4.78
N GLU A 186 -12.85 -20.32 -4.60
CA GLU A 186 -13.95 -21.23 -4.25
C GLU A 186 -14.58 -20.91 -2.89
N GLU A 187 -13.76 -20.64 -1.87
CA GLU A 187 -14.23 -20.34 -0.52
C GLU A 187 -14.89 -18.95 -0.44
N TRP A 188 -14.42 -17.97 -1.22
CA TRP A 188 -14.81 -16.57 -1.08
C TRP A 188 -15.80 -16.06 -2.13
N GLU A 189 -16.04 -16.80 -3.21
CA GLU A 189 -16.96 -16.38 -4.27
C GLU A 189 -18.35 -16.03 -3.74
N HIS A 190 -18.91 -16.87 -2.86
CA HIS A 190 -20.28 -16.71 -2.38
C HIS A 190 -20.54 -15.44 -1.59
N HIS A 191 -19.55 -14.92 -0.86
CA HIS A 191 -19.72 -13.75 0.01
C HIS A 191 -19.01 -12.49 -0.52
N ARG A 192 -18.00 -12.64 -1.38
CA ARG A 192 -17.26 -11.52 -2.00
C ARG A 192 -17.54 -11.29 -3.48
N ASN A 193 -18.21 -12.22 -4.17
CA ASN A 193 -18.47 -12.16 -5.61
C ASN A 193 -17.18 -11.95 -6.42
N LEU A 194 -16.14 -12.74 -6.16
CA LEU A 194 -14.81 -12.58 -6.77
C LEU A 194 -14.84 -12.68 -8.31
N SER A 195 -15.75 -13.47 -8.88
CA SER A 195 -16.00 -13.56 -10.33
C SER A 195 -16.43 -12.23 -10.95
N GLN A 196 -16.91 -11.29 -10.13
CA GLN A 196 -17.28 -9.93 -10.51
C GLN A 196 -16.13 -8.93 -10.26
N LEU A 197 -14.89 -9.40 -10.13
CA LEU A 197 -13.70 -8.56 -10.19
C LEU A 197 -12.87 -8.95 -11.43
N PRO A 198 -12.41 -7.97 -12.25
CA PRO A 198 -11.64 -8.28 -13.45
C PRO A 198 -10.40 -9.13 -13.16
N ASN A 199 -9.68 -8.81 -12.08
CA ASN A 199 -8.46 -9.51 -11.70
C ASN A 199 -8.72 -10.99 -11.40
N PHE A 200 -9.69 -11.32 -10.56
CA PHE A 200 -10.02 -12.72 -10.27
C PHE A 200 -10.55 -13.48 -11.48
N ALA A 201 -11.44 -12.89 -12.29
CA ALA A 201 -12.01 -13.58 -13.45
C ALA A 201 -10.92 -14.04 -14.44
N TYR A 202 -9.94 -13.18 -14.70
CA TYR A 202 -8.83 -13.49 -15.60
C TYR A 202 -7.75 -14.36 -14.93
N SER A 203 -7.34 -14.02 -13.70
CA SER A 203 -6.27 -14.72 -12.99
C SER A 203 -6.64 -16.14 -12.58
N VAL A 204 -7.91 -16.42 -12.25
CA VAL A 204 -8.39 -17.79 -11.99
C VAL A 204 -8.36 -18.63 -13.26
N ALA A 205 -8.76 -18.07 -14.41
CA ALA A 205 -8.68 -18.77 -15.69
C ALA A 205 -7.23 -19.11 -16.04
N MET A 206 -6.31 -18.16 -15.84
CA MET A 206 -4.87 -18.34 -16.03
C MET A 206 -4.30 -19.40 -15.08
N ALA A 207 -4.64 -19.37 -13.80
CA ALA A 207 -4.19 -20.38 -12.84
C ALA A 207 -4.61 -21.80 -13.24
N LYS A 208 -5.85 -21.97 -13.75
CA LYS A 208 -6.31 -23.26 -14.27
C LYS A 208 -5.56 -23.69 -15.52
N PHE A 209 -5.27 -22.75 -16.43
CA PHE A 209 -4.45 -23.00 -17.61
C PHE A 209 -3.04 -23.49 -17.25
N HIS A 210 -2.40 -22.91 -16.23
CA HIS A 210 -1.08 -23.37 -15.79
C HIS A 210 -1.11 -24.75 -15.13
N LEU A 211 -2.18 -25.07 -14.39
CA LEU A 211 -2.35 -26.39 -13.77
C LEU A 211 -2.75 -27.50 -14.76
N SER A 212 -3.37 -27.16 -15.90
CA SER A 212 -3.78 -28.16 -16.90
C SER A 212 -2.65 -28.58 -17.86
N ARG A 213 -1.49 -27.91 -17.83
CA ARG A 213 -0.30 -28.30 -18.61
C ARG A 213 0.33 -29.59 -18.05
N PRO A 214 0.82 -30.49 -18.91
CA PRO A 214 0.30 -31.85 -19.12
C PRO A 214 0.55 -32.83 -17.96
N THR A 215 -0.53 -33.40 -17.42
CA THR A 215 -0.56 -34.77 -16.87
C THR A 215 -1.41 -35.64 -17.80
N ASN A 216 -0.78 -36.63 -18.41
CA ASN A 216 -1.05 -37.24 -19.72
C ASN A 216 -2.42 -37.87 -20.09
N GLU A 217 -3.52 -37.79 -19.34
CA GLU A 217 -4.65 -38.72 -19.60
C GLU A 217 -6.03 -38.11 -19.94
N ASP A 218 -6.37 -36.87 -19.54
CA ASP A 218 -7.70 -36.26 -19.79
C ASP A 218 -7.63 -34.85 -20.45
N LYS A 219 -6.93 -34.72 -21.58
CA LYS A 219 -6.66 -33.40 -22.20
C LYS A 219 -7.91 -32.67 -22.70
N THR A 220 -8.82 -33.34 -23.40
CA THR A 220 -9.90 -32.65 -24.13
C THR A 220 -10.94 -31.99 -23.22
N ALA A 221 -11.46 -32.71 -22.21
CA ALA A 221 -12.46 -32.15 -21.30
C ALA A 221 -11.87 -31.08 -20.37
N ALA A 222 -10.61 -31.25 -19.93
CA ALA A 222 -9.92 -30.26 -19.11
C ALA A 222 -9.64 -28.97 -19.90
N ASP A 223 -9.18 -29.09 -21.16
CA ASP A 223 -8.92 -27.96 -22.05
C ASP A 223 -10.20 -27.20 -22.41
N ASP A 224 -11.32 -27.90 -22.61
CA ASP A 224 -12.64 -27.30 -22.84
C ASP A 224 -13.11 -26.50 -21.61
N MET A 225 -12.92 -27.05 -20.40
CA MET A 225 -13.27 -26.36 -19.17
C MET A 225 -12.42 -25.11 -18.92
N VAL A 226 -11.10 -25.20 -19.12
CA VAL A 226 -10.18 -24.05 -19.01
C VAL A 226 -10.57 -22.96 -20.02
N SER A 227 -10.86 -23.35 -21.26
CA SER A 227 -11.34 -22.44 -22.31
C SER A 227 -12.65 -21.75 -21.91
N LEU A 228 -13.58 -22.47 -21.28
CA LEU A 228 -14.82 -21.89 -20.78
C LEU A 228 -14.59 -20.81 -19.70
N PHE A 229 -13.60 -20.98 -18.81
CA PHE A 229 -13.28 -19.98 -17.79
C PHE A 229 -12.80 -18.66 -18.42
N ILE A 230 -11.88 -18.71 -19.38
CA ILE A 230 -11.39 -17.49 -20.03
C ILE A 230 -12.46 -16.85 -20.92
N GLN A 231 -13.30 -17.64 -21.60
CA GLN A 231 -14.44 -17.10 -22.34
C GLN A 231 -15.42 -16.37 -21.42
N ARG A 232 -15.71 -16.93 -20.24
CA ARG A 232 -16.56 -16.26 -19.24
C ARG A 232 -15.93 -14.94 -18.76
N ALA A 233 -14.62 -14.93 -18.52
CA ALA A 233 -13.90 -13.70 -18.15
C ALA A 233 -13.98 -12.64 -19.26
N LEU A 234 -13.75 -13.03 -20.52
CA LEU A 234 -13.87 -12.16 -21.70
C LEU A 234 -15.28 -11.62 -21.91
N ILE A 235 -16.31 -12.42 -21.64
CA ILE A 235 -17.72 -11.98 -21.72
C ILE A 235 -18.07 -11.04 -20.55
N MET A 236 -17.59 -11.34 -19.34
CA MET A 236 -17.84 -10.52 -18.15
C MET A 236 -17.08 -9.19 -18.19
N PHE A 237 -15.88 -9.16 -18.76
CA PHE A 237 -14.98 -8.01 -18.75
C PHE A 237 -14.27 -7.81 -20.11
N PRO A 238 -15.02 -7.55 -21.20
CA PRO A 238 -14.45 -7.40 -22.54
C PRO A 238 -13.43 -6.26 -22.64
N SER A 239 -13.52 -5.26 -21.77
CA SER A 239 -12.62 -4.11 -21.69
C SER A 239 -11.20 -4.42 -21.23
N VAL A 240 -10.91 -5.63 -20.77
CA VAL A 240 -9.55 -6.04 -20.41
C VAL A 240 -8.74 -6.39 -21.66
N LEU A 241 -9.34 -7.03 -22.67
CA LEU A 241 -8.62 -7.67 -23.78
C LEU A 241 -7.69 -6.70 -24.54
N VAL A 242 -8.22 -5.59 -25.03
CA VAL A 242 -7.47 -4.64 -25.87
C VAL A 242 -6.36 -3.95 -25.06
N PRO A 243 -6.63 -3.29 -23.90
CA PRO A 243 -5.58 -2.67 -23.12
C PRO A 243 -4.50 -3.64 -22.63
N LEU A 244 -4.88 -4.89 -22.34
CA LEU A 244 -3.93 -5.93 -21.95
C LEU A 244 -2.97 -6.27 -23.09
N LEU A 245 -3.49 -6.53 -24.29
CA LEU A 245 -2.66 -6.90 -25.44
C LEU A 245 -1.81 -5.72 -25.95
N ASP A 246 -2.33 -4.50 -25.87
CA ASP A 246 -1.55 -3.29 -26.13
C ASP A 246 -0.33 -3.20 -25.20
N LYS A 247 -0.49 -3.45 -23.88
CA LYS A 247 0.63 -3.50 -22.93
C LYS A 247 1.58 -4.67 -23.16
N CYS A 248 1.09 -5.78 -23.72
CA CYS A 248 1.91 -6.90 -24.15
C CYS A 248 2.63 -6.66 -25.49
N ASN A 249 2.40 -5.52 -26.16
CA ASN A 249 2.88 -5.20 -27.50
C ASN A 249 2.41 -6.21 -28.56
N VAL A 250 1.18 -6.72 -28.43
CA VAL A 250 0.58 -7.66 -29.38
C VAL A 250 -0.49 -6.97 -30.21
N VAL A 251 -0.30 -6.99 -31.52
CA VAL A 251 -1.28 -6.46 -32.46
C VAL A 251 -2.42 -7.46 -32.61
N LEU A 252 -3.62 -7.05 -32.21
CA LEU A 252 -4.84 -7.81 -32.44
C LEU A 252 -5.21 -7.85 -33.91
N ASP A 253 -5.79 -8.97 -34.34
CA ASP A 253 -6.39 -9.05 -35.67
C ASP A 253 -7.52 -8.02 -35.80
N SER A 254 -7.56 -7.36 -36.95
CA SER A 254 -8.58 -6.40 -37.35
C SER A 254 -10.01 -6.91 -37.18
N SER A 255 -10.24 -8.22 -37.35
CA SER A 255 -11.54 -8.86 -37.13
C SER A 255 -12.00 -8.72 -35.67
N ILE A 256 -11.10 -8.96 -34.71
CA ILE A 256 -11.37 -8.90 -33.27
C ILE A 256 -11.45 -7.44 -32.82
N ALA A 257 -10.48 -6.61 -33.23
CA ALA A 257 -10.39 -5.21 -32.81
C ALA A 257 -11.62 -4.39 -33.25
N ASN A 258 -12.19 -4.68 -34.42
CA ASN A 258 -13.36 -3.98 -34.96
C ASN A 258 -14.70 -4.63 -34.58
N HIS A 259 -14.69 -5.82 -33.95
CA HIS A 259 -15.92 -6.48 -33.55
C HIS A 259 -16.68 -5.64 -32.51
N ARG A 260 -18.01 -5.57 -32.65
CA ARG A 260 -18.89 -4.72 -31.81
C ARG A 260 -18.67 -4.91 -30.30
N PHE A 261 -18.27 -6.12 -29.88
CA PHE A 261 -18.07 -6.45 -28.47
C PHE A 261 -16.75 -5.92 -27.88
N PHE A 262 -15.66 -5.99 -28.64
CA PHE A 262 -14.31 -5.60 -28.19
C PHE A 262 -13.87 -4.21 -28.68
N SER A 263 -14.62 -3.61 -29.61
CA SER A 263 -14.31 -2.30 -30.16
C SER A 263 -14.19 -1.20 -29.11
N ALA A 264 -13.34 -0.20 -29.38
CA ALA A 264 -13.12 0.96 -28.50
C ALA A 264 -14.43 1.70 -28.12
N LEU A 265 -15.42 1.72 -29.02
CA LEU A 265 -16.74 2.29 -28.75
C LEU A 265 -17.47 1.56 -27.61
N SER A 266 -17.42 0.23 -27.60
CA SER A 266 -17.97 -0.61 -26.52
C SER A 266 -17.22 -0.38 -25.20
N LEU A 267 -15.90 -0.23 -25.26
CA LEU A 267 -15.07 0.00 -24.07
C LEU A 267 -15.33 1.38 -23.44
N ASN A 268 -15.54 2.40 -24.28
CA ASN A 268 -15.83 3.76 -23.82
C ASN A 268 -17.18 3.89 -23.11
N SER A 269 -18.15 3.04 -23.43
CA SER A 269 -19.47 3.00 -22.79
C SER A 269 -19.47 2.46 -21.36
N GLN A 270 -18.37 1.85 -20.89
CA GLN A 270 -18.27 1.32 -19.53
C GLN A 270 -18.18 2.43 -18.48
N THR A 271 -18.65 2.13 -17.27
CA THR A 271 -18.57 3.04 -16.12
C THR A 271 -17.13 3.28 -15.68
N MET A 272 -16.87 4.45 -15.06
CA MET A 272 -15.52 4.79 -14.60
C MET A 272 -14.99 3.81 -13.54
N ALA A 273 -15.85 3.35 -12.64
CA ALA A 273 -15.47 2.38 -11.61
C ALA A 273 -14.94 1.07 -12.22
N LEU A 274 -15.56 0.58 -13.30
CA LEU A 274 -15.06 -0.61 -13.98
C LEU A 274 -13.75 -0.33 -14.72
N LYS A 275 -13.64 0.84 -15.39
CA LYS A 275 -12.39 1.25 -16.07
C LYS A 275 -11.21 1.28 -15.09
N GLN A 276 -11.41 1.82 -13.89
CA GLN A 276 -10.41 1.85 -12.82
C GLN A 276 -9.95 0.44 -12.41
N LEU A 277 -10.87 -0.49 -12.19
CA LEU A 277 -10.53 -1.88 -11.85
C LEU A 277 -9.76 -2.58 -12.98
N VAL A 278 -10.15 -2.33 -14.23
CA VAL A 278 -9.45 -2.86 -15.41
C VAL A 278 -8.04 -2.28 -15.53
N MET A 279 -7.86 -0.97 -15.36
CA MET A 279 -6.55 -0.31 -15.39
C MET A 279 -5.63 -0.81 -14.27
N LEU A 280 -6.16 -1.00 -13.07
CA LEU A 280 -5.42 -1.60 -11.95
C LEU A 280 -4.94 -3.01 -12.30
N TYR A 281 -5.83 -3.85 -12.81
CA TYR A 281 -5.48 -5.23 -13.17
C TYR A 281 -4.45 -5.27 -14.30
N VAL A 282 -4.73 -4.60 -15.42
CA VAL A 282 -3.87 -4.60 -16.61
C VAL A 282 -2.49 -4.02 -16.27
N GLY A 283 -2.45 -2.86 -15.60
CA GLY A 283 -1.20 -2.20 -15.24
C GLY A 283 -0.30 -3.05 -14.33
N ARG A 284 -0.90 -3.92 -13.50
CA ARG A 284 -0.18 -4.81 -12.59
C ARG A 284 0.21 -6.15 -13.24
N ALA A 285 -0.74 -6.78 -13.93
CA ALA A 285 -0.64 -8.20 -14.29
C ALA A 285 -0.19 -8.47 -15.74
N TYR A 286 -0.11 -7.46 -16.63
CA TYR A 286 0.17 -7.69 -18.06
C TYR A 286 1.46 -8.49 -18.33
N HIS A 287 2.46 -8.39 -17.44
CA HIS A 287 3.71 -9.13 -17.54
C HIS A 287 3.50 -10.65 -17.57
N VAL A 288 2.53 -11.15 -16.78
CA VAL A 288 2.22 -12.58 -16.67
C VAL A 288 1.56 -13.10 -17.95
N TRP A 289 0.93 -12.21 -18.73
CA TRP A 289 0.28 -12.54 -19.99
C TRP A 289 1.24 -12.60 -21.19
N LYS A 290 2.54 -12.28 -21.02
CA LYS A 290 3.49 -12.22 -22.13
C LYS A 290 3.91 -13.58 -22.72
N ASP A 291 3.60 -14.71 -22.07
CA ASP A 291 3.87 -16.05 -22.63
C ASP A 291 3.10 -16.22 -23.95
N PRO A 292 3.77 -16.46 -25.10
CA PRO A 292 3.12 -16.62 -26.40
C PRO A 292 2.00 -17.68 -26.40
N LEU A 293 2.13 -18.75 -25.61
CA LEU A 293 1.11 -19.79 -25.52
C LEU A 293 -0.14 -19.29 -24.80
N VAL A 294 0.02 -18.44 -23.78
CA VAL A 294 -1.09 -17.81 -23.07
C VAL A 294 -1.79 -16.79 -23.99
N ILE A 295 -1.03 -16.02 -24.77
CA ILE A 295 -1.58 -15.06 -25.72
C ILE A 295 -2.37 -15.76 -26.82
N ASP A 296 -1.81 -16.81 -27.42
CA ASP A 296 -2.50 -17.59 -28.45
C ASP A 296 -3.80 -18.21 -27.92
N TRP A 297 -3.75 -18.77 -26.71
CA TRP A 297 -4.93 -19.27 -26.01
C TRP A 297 -5.98 -18.19 -25.76
N LEU A 298 -5.57 -17.00 -25.31
CA LEU A 298 -6.46 -15.86 -25.07
C LEU A 298 -7.13 -15.37 -26.37
N VAL A 299 -6.34 -15.19 -27.44
CA VAL A 299 -6.82 -14.71 -28.74
C VAL A 299 -7.76 -15.72 -29.40
N THR A 300 -7.43 -17.01 -29.31
CA THR A 300 -8.30 -18.10 -29.80
C THR A 300 -9.66 -18.07 -29.08
N ASN A 301 -9.66 -17.93 -27.76
CA ASN A 301 -10.90 -17.83 -27.00
C ASN A 301 -11.65 -16.52 -27.24
N ALA A 302 -10.97 -15.41 -27.54
CA ALA A 302 -11.60 -14.17 -27.94
C ALA A 302 -12.42 -14.34 -29.23
N ARG A 303 -11.93 -15.12 -30.22
CA ARG A 303 -12.68 -15.46 -31.43
C ARG A 303 -13.95 -16.26 -31.13
N LEU A 304 -13.82 -17.30 -30.29
CA LEU A 304 -14.99 -18.09 -29.86
C LEU A 304 -16.04 -17.24 -29.12
N VAL A 305 -15.60 -16.23 -28.35
CA VAL A 305 -16.51 -15.27 -27.71
C VAL A 305 -17.23 -14.40 -28.74
N MET A 306 -16.58 -13.99 -29.84
CA MET A 306 -17.27 -13.26 -30.91
C MET A 306 -18.41 -14.09 -31.49
N ASP A 307 -18.15 -15.37 -31.79
CA ASP A 307 -19.17 -16.28 -32.31
C ASP A 307 -20.34 -16.43 -31.32
N ARG A 308 -20.07 -16.52 -30.02
CA ARG A 308 -21.12 -16.58 -28.99
C ARG A 308 -21.96 -15.31 -28.92
N VAL A 309 -21.32 -14.15 -29.06
CA VAL A 309 -22.01 -12.85 -29.08
C VAL A 309 -22.89 -12.72 -30.31
N ASP A 310 -22.41 -13.16 -31.48
CA ASP A 310 -23.17 -13.13 -32.73
C ASP A 310 -24.34 -14.11 -32.76
N ASN A 311 -24.20 -15.22 -32.03
CA ASN A 311 -25.29 -16.16 -31.78
C ASN A 311 -26.25 -15.74 -30.65
N ASN A 312 -26.14 -14.52 -30.12
CA ASN A 312 -26.99 -13.97 -29.05
C ASN A 312 -27.04 -14.85 -27.79
N ASP A 313 -25.88 -15.30 -27.32
CA ASP A 313 -25.77 -16.05 -26.06
C ASP A 313 -26.32 -15.25 -24.87
N SER A 314 -27.33 -15.82 -24.20
CA SER A 314 -27.98 -15.25 -23.01
C SER A 314 -27.03 -14.86 -21.88
N PHE A 315 -25.86 -15.52 -21.78
CA PHE A 315 -24.84 -15.21 -20.77
C PHE A 315 -24.23 -13.82 -20.99
N VAL A 316 -24.13 -13.36 -22.25
CA VAL A 316 -23.61 -12.03 -22.59
C VAL A 316 -24.51 -10.94 -22.02
N ASP A 317 -25.82 -11.09 -22.17
CA ASP A 317 -26.82 -10.16 -21.63
C ASP A 317 -26.83 -10.17 -20.10
N GLU A 318 -26.67 -11.35 -19.49
CA GLU A 318 -26.55 -11.48 -18.04
C GLU A 318 -25.34 -10.71 -17.50
N CYS A 319 -24.16 -10.88 -18.13
CA CYS A 319 -22.94 -10.18 -17.78
C CYS A 319 -23.07 -8.66 -17.98
N ALA A 320 -23.67 -8.22 -19.08
CA ALA A 320 -23.93 -6.80 -19.33
C ALA A 320 -24.82 -6.19 -18.23
N ARG A 321 -25.88 -6.91 -17.80
CA ARG A 321 -26.74 -6.49 -16.69
C ARG A 321 -25.98 -6.44 -15.37
N LYS A 322 -25.14 -7.44 -15.06
CA LYS A 322 -24.29 -7.46 -13.85
C LYS A 322 -23.36 -6.24 -13.82
N ARG A 323 -22.66 -5.95 -14.92
CA ARG A 323 -21.80 -4.76 -15.04
C ARG A 323 -22.57 -3.47 -14.76
N ARG A 324 -23.74 -3.32 -15.38
CA ARG A 324 -24.59 -2.15 -15.18
C ARG A 324 -25.00 -1.99 -13.71
N ILE A 325 -25.31 -3.05 -12.98
CA ILE A 325 -25.78 -2.92 -11.58
C ILE A 325 -24.63 -2.66 -10.61
N ARG A 326 -23.45 -3.29 -10.82
CA ARG A 326 -22.40 -3.36 -9.80
C ARG A 326 -21.40 -2.22 -9.81
N TYR A 327 -21.15 -1.59 -10.96
CA TYR A 327 -20.07 -0.59 -11.10
C TYR A 327 -20.61 0.84 -11.24
N GLN A 328 -21.62 1.22 -10.46
CA GLN A 328 -22.28 2.54 -10.54
C GLN A 328 -21.45 3.70 -9.98
N GLY A 329 -20.45 3.41 -9.14
CA GLY A 329 -19.54 4.39 -8.59
C GLY A 329 -18.35 3.69 -7.95
N THR A 330 -17.28 4.43 -7.70
CA THR A 330 -16.05 3.87 -7.13
C THR A 330 -16.06 4.06 -5.61
N PRO A 331 -16.00 2.97 -4.84
CA PRO A 331 -15.84 3.03 -3.39
C PRO A 331 -14.55 3.75 -2.96
N ARG A 332 -14.59 4.38 -1.78
CA ARG A 332 -13.47 5.15 -1.22
C ARG A 332 -12.21 4.31 -1.01
N ASN A 333 -12.34 3.04 -0.60
CA ASN A 333 -11.20 2.13 -0.46
C ASN A 333 -10.55 1.79 -1.80
N ILE A 334 -11.31 1.74 -2.90
CA ILE A 334 -10.73 1.57 -4.24
C ILE A 334 -9.94 2.81 -4.66
N TYR A 335 -10.46 4.02 -4.43
CA TYR A 335 -9.66 5.24 -4.65
C TYR A 335 -8.36 5.23 -3.85
N ARG A 336 -8.43 4.85 -2.57
CA ARG A 336 -7.24 4.70 -1.72
C ARG A 336 -6.25 3.69 -2.29
N HIS A 337 -6.73 2.55 -2.77
CA HIS A 337 -5.89 1.53 -3.41
C HIS A 337 -5.22 2.05 -4.69
N ILE A 338 -5.92 2.84 -5.51
CA ILE A 338 -5.33 3.46 -6.71
C ILE A 338 -4.16 4.37 -6.31
N ILE A 339 -4.37 5.23 -5.31
CA ILE A 339 -3.36 6.17 -4.81
C ILE A 339 -2.13 5.42 -4.27
N LEU A 340 -2.36 4.40 -3.44
CA LEU A 340 -1.28 3.62 -2.84
C LEU A 340 -0.54 2.75 -3.86
N SER A 341 -1.23 2.26 -4.90
CA SER A 341 -0.62 1.38 -5.91
C SER A 341 0.26 2.12 -6.91
N ASP A 342 0.06 3.42 -7.08
CA ASP A 342 0.85 4.28 -7.98
C ASP A 342 0.93 3.76 -9.44
N ILE A 343 -0.12 3.06 -9.89
CA ILE A 343 -0.21 2.56 -11.27
C ILE A 343 -0.64 3.71 -12.17
N LYS A 344 0.29 4.20 -13.00
CA LYS A 344 0.13 5.39 -13.86
C LYS A 344 -1.24 5.50 -14.54
N ASP A 345 -1.67 4.43 -15.24
CA ASP A 345 -2.93 4.44 -15.99
C ASP A 345 -4.16 4.55 -15.07
N ALA A 346 -4.11 3.91 -13.90
CA ALA A 346 -5.18 3.98 -12.91
C ALA A 346 -5.19 5.32 -12.18
N SER A 347 -4.03 5.86 -11.82
CA SER A 347 -3.88 7.18 -11.18
C SER A 347 -4.43 8.30 -12.06
N ALA A 348 -4.24 8.21 -13.38
CA ALA A 348 -4.78 9.17 -14.35
C ALA A 348 -6.32 9.19 -14.42
N SER A 349 -7.00 8.18 -13.87
CA SER A 349 -8.46 8.07 -13.86
C SER A 349 -9.11 8.59 -12.57
N LEU A 350 -8.32 9.13 -11.64
CA LEU A 350 -8.84 9.72 -10.41
C LEU A 350 -9.65 11.00 -10.73
N PRO A 351 -10.76 11.26 -10.00
CA PRO A 351 -11.46 12.54 -10.07
C PRO A 351 -10.54 13.72 -9.77
N MET A 352 -10.77 14.87 -10.41
CA MET A 352 -9.91 16.06 -10.29
C MET A 352 -9.75 16.50 -8.83
N GLU A 353 -10.82 16.41 -8.04
CA GLU A 353 -10.84 16.79 -6.62
C GLU A 353 -9.84 15.96 -5.79
N LEU A 354 -9.64 14.69 -6.18
CA LEU A 354 -8.68 13.80 -5.51
C LEU A 354 -7.26 13.95 -6.05
N SER A 355 -7.08 14.48 -7.27
CA SER A 355 -5.77 14.74 -7.86
C SER A 355 -5.12 16.05 -7.40
N GLU A 356 -5.93 17.06 -7.04
CA GLU A 356 -5.45 18.41 -6.68
C GLU A 356 -5.20 18.61 -5.18
N THR A 357 -5.67 17.70 -4.34
CA THR A 357 -5.41 17.77 -2.90
C THR A 357 -3.95 17.38 -2.63
N PRO A 358 -3.12 18.21 -1.96
CA PRO A 358 -1.79 17.81 -1.53
C PRO A 358 -1.96 16.56 -0.67
N MET A 359 -1.61 15.40 -1.22
CA MET A 359 -1.98 14.14 -0.61
C MET A 359 -1.24 14.02 0.71
N MET A 360 -2.02 13.92 1.79
CA MET A 360 -1.54 13.48 3.10
C MET A 360 -1.10 12.03 2.96
N SER A 361 0.09 11.81 2.41
CA SER A 361 0.59 10.50 2.01
C SER A 361 0.74 9.54 3.18
N TYR A 362 0.78 10.05 4.41
CA TYR A 362 0.73 9.25 5.64
C TYR A 362 -0.65 8.64 5.95
N ASP A 363 -1.74 9.22 5.42
CA ASP A 363 -3.12 8.77 5.67
C ASP A 363 -4.06 9.10 4.49
N PRO A 364 -3.92 8.39 3.35
CA PRO A 364 -4.68 8.69 2.14
C PRO A 364 -6.16 8.32 2.29
N LEU A 365 -7.02 9.31 2.06
CA LEU A 365 -8.49 9.19 2.07
C LEU A 365 -9.02 8.50 3.34
N PRO A 366 -8.88 9.09 4.54
CA PRO A 366 -9.36 8.51 5.81
C PRO A 366 -10.85 8.11 5.74
N PRO A 367 -11.32 7.04 6.41
CA PRO A 367 -12.75 6.70 6.47
C PRO A 367 -13.61 7.87 6.98
N ALA A 368 -14.87 7.96 6.53
CA ALA A 368 -15.77 9.03 6.96
C ALA A 368 -16.19 8.88 8.43
N ASP A 369 -16.24 7.64 8.91
CA ASP A 369 -16.52 7.21 10.27
C ASP A 369 -15.24 6.94 11.08
N SER A 370 -14.19 7.73 10.83
CA SER A 370 -12.91 7.63 11.55
C SER A 370 -13.09 7.81 13.06
N ILE A 371 -12.37 6.99 13.82
CA ILE A 371 -12.33 6.98 15.28
C ILE A 371 -10.92 7.40 15.68
N SER A 372 -10.79 8.35 16.60
CA SER A 372 -9.49 8.76 17.15
C SER A 372 -9.50 8.56 18.65
N GLY A 373 -8.42 8.02 19.20
CA GLY A 373 -8.23 7.83 20.64
C GLY A 373 -7.92 9.13 21.39
N TYR A 374 -7.60 10.20 20.67
CA TYR A 374 -7.33 11.54 21.21
C TYR A 374 -7.71 12.64 20.22
N THR A 375 -7.94 13.84 20.75
CA THR A 375 -8.31 15.03 19.97
C THR A 375 -7.17 16.04 19.99
N ARG A 376 -6.83 16.58 18.82
CA ARG A 376 -5.83 17.65 18.71
C ARG A 376 -6.36 18.91 19.39
N PRO A 377 -5.58 19.53 20.30
CA PRO A 377 -5.95 20.80 20.89
C PRO A 377 -6.19 21.86 19.81
N GLU A 378 -7.22 22.69 19.98
CA GLU A 378 -7.43 23.85 19.11
C GLU A 378 -6.23 24.79 19.21
N ARG A 379 -5.76 25.29 18.06
CA ARG A 379 -4.74 26.34 18.07
C ARG A 379 -5.30 27.55 18.80
N PRO A 380 -4.61 28.11 19.81
CA PRO A 380 -5.07 29.31 20.47
C PRO A 380 -5.21 30.43 19.43
N THR A 381 -6.44 30.86 19.17
CA THR A 381 -6.71 32.08 18.42
C THR A 381 -6.14 33.23 19.24
N ILE A 382 -5.00 33.77 18.80
CA ILE A 382 -4.46 35.00 19.36
C ILE A 382 -5.47 36.10 19.02
N THR A 383 -6.43 36.33 19.92
CA THR A 383 -7.23 37.56 19.98
C THR A 383 -6.29 38.64 20.50
N SER A 384 -5.37 39.09 19.65
CA SER A 384 -4.61 40.30 19.92
C SER A 384 -5.60 41.45 19.90
N SER A 385 -5.80 42.10 21.05
CA SER A 385 -6.65 43.27 21.26
C SER A 385 -6.25 44.51 20.46
N ASP A 386 -5.21 44.43 19.61
CA ASP A 386 -4.77 45.46 18.67
C ASP A 386 -4.83 44.93 17.22
N SER A 387 -6.03 44.68 16.71
CA SER A 387 -6.21 44.29 15.31
C SER A 387 -6.18 45.53 14.40
N ASN A 388 -4.99 45.91 13.93
CA ASN A 388 -4.81 46.87 12.84
C ASN A 388 -5.64 46.41 11.61
N PRO A 389 -6.53 47.23 11.00
CA PRO A 389 -7.39 46.82 9.89
C PRO A 389 -6.64 46.20 8.69
N LEU A 390 -5.37 46.56 8.53
CA LEU A 390 -4.48 46.00 7.52
C LEU A 390 -4.09 44.53 7.82
N SER A 391 -3.95 44.15 9.09
CA SER A 391 -3.69 42.75 9.49
C SER A 391 -4.93 41.87 9.36
N MET A 392 -6.13 42.42 9.57
CA MET A 392 -7.39 41.73 9.30
C MET A 392 -7.61 41.48 7.81
N PHE A 393 -7.25 42.45 6.95
CA PHE A 393 -7.27 42.26 5.49
C PHE A 393 -6.34 41.12 5.05
N PHE A 394 -5.10 41.08 5.54
CA PHE A 394 -4.17 39.99 5.22
C PHE A 394 -4.59 38.64 5.78
N ARG A 395 -5.20 38.59 6.99
CA ARG A 395 -5.79 37.34 7.52
C ARG A 395 -6.99 36.84 6.72
N SER A 396 -7.77 37.74 6.12
CA SER A 396 -8.90 37.36 5.26
C SER A 396 -8.46 36.76 3.92
N LEU A 397 -7.27 37.14 3.43
CA LEU A 397 -6.68 36.61 2.20
C LEU A 397 -5.77 35.40 2.45
N LEU A 398 -5.14 35.34 3.62
CA LEU A 398 -4.23 34.28 4.05
C LEU A 398 -4.54 33.92 5.51
N PRO A 399 -5.33 32.86 5.76
CA PRO A 399 -5.71 32.44 7.12
C PRO A 399 -4.51 32.12 8.03
N SER A 400 -3.32 31.89 7.44
CA SER A 400 -2.04 31.61 8.10
C SER A 400 -1.20 32.86 8.44
N PHE A 401 -1.67 34.08 8.14
CA PHE A 401 -0.89 35.31 8.40
C PHE A 401 -0.84 35.67 9.89
N ASN A 402 0.36 35.59 10.49
CA ASN A 402 0.63 36.07 11.85
C ASN A 402 1.72 37.16 11.86
N PRO A 403 1.40 38.43 12.20
CA PRO A 403 2.36 39.54 12.12
C PRO A 403 3.48 39.51 13.18
N GLN A 404 3.39 38.65 14.19
CA GLN A 404 4.40 38.56 15.26
C GLN A 404 5.44 37.45 15.04
N GLY A 405 5.32 36.66 13.96
CA GLY A 405 6.30 35.66 13.54
C GLY A 405 6.96 36.06 12.23
N ALA A 406 7.69 37.18 12.22
CA ALA A 406 8.38 37.67 11.03
C ALA A 406 9.86 37.24 11.04
N GLU A 407 10.11 35.95 10.83
CA GLU A 407 11.27 35.48 10.07
C GLU A 407 10.80 34.32 9.16
N GLY A 408 10.71 34.60 7.85
CA GLY A 408 10.45 33.58 6.81
C GLY A 408 8.98 33.30 6.49
N GLY A 409 8.28 34.24 5.85
CA GLY A 409 6.96 33.98 5.26
C GLY A 409 7.06 33.20 3.92
N PRO A 410 6.23 32.17 3.68
CA PRO A 410 6.32 31.35 2.47
C PRO A 410 5.68 32.03 1.23
N ARG A 411 6.32 31.83 0.07
CA ARG A 411 5.74 32.07 -1.26
C ARG A 411 4.92 30.84 -1.69
N PRO A 412 3.83 31.01 -2.46
CA PRO A 412 3.15 29.87 -3.07
C PRO A 412 4.08 29.23 -4.13
N LEU A 413 4.49 27.99 -3.89
CA LEU A 413 5.45 27.25 -4.72
C LEU A 413 4.77 26.75 -6.01
N ARG A 414 5.34 27.09 -7.17
CA ARG A 414 5.00 26.48 -8.46
C ARG A 414 5.84 25.21 -8.64
N GLY A 415 5.33 24.23 -9.39
CA GLY A 415 5.89 22.87 -9.50
C GLY A 415 7.38 22.72 -9.85
N ALA A 416 8.06 23.76 -10.38
CA ALA A 416 9.51 23.74 -10.59
C ALA A 416 10.32 23.95 -9.30
N ASP A 417 9.79 24.71 -8.34
CA ASP A 417 10.41 24.97 -7.04
C ASP A 417 10.29 23.78 -6.09
N LEU A 418 9.28 22.92 -6.29
CA LEU A 418 9.15 21.65 -5.56
C LEU A 418 10.30 20.70 -5.91
N ALA A 419 10.68 20.60 -7.19
CA ALA A 419 11.80 19.75 -7.61
C ALA A 419 13.14 20.21 -7.01
N HIS A 420 13.40 21.52 -6.99
CA HIS A 420 14.61 22.09 -6.39
C HIS A 420 14.58 22.04 -4.85
N GLY A 421 13.41 22.22 -4.24
CA GLY A 421 13.21 22.04 -2.80
C GLY A 421 13.40 20.60 -2.36
N VAL A 422 12.92 19.63 -3.16
CA VAL A 422 13.15 18.20 -2.97
C VAL A 422 14.63 17.87 -3.15
N GLU A 423 15.32 18.39 -4.17
CA GLU A 423 16.75 18.12 -4.37
C GLU A 423 17.63 18.67 -3.23
N ASN A 424 17.36 19.89 -2.76
CA ASN A 424 18.04 20.48 -1.61
C ASN A 424 17.72 19.73 -0.30
N LEU A 425 16.47 19.30 -0.12
CA LEU A 425 16.07 18.45 1.01
C LEU A 425 16.77 17.10 0.95
N MET A 426 16.86 16.46 -0.22
CA MET A 426 17.51 15.17 -0.40
C MET A 426 19.02 15.26 -0.13
N SER A 427 19.65 16.38 -0.50
CA SER A 427 21.04 16.68 -0.16
C SER A 427 21.23 16.86 1.35
N ALA A 428 20.40 17.70 2.00
CA ALA A 428 20.43 17.93 3.44
C ALA A 428 20.10 16.64 4.24
N MET A 429 19.16 15.82 3.78
CA MET A 429 18.84 14.52 4.38
C MET A 429 20.00 13.55 4.27
N ARG A 430 20.67 13.49 3.11
CA ARG A 430 21.83 12.61 2.90
C ARG A 430 23.01 13.02 3.80
N GLU A 431 23.25 14.32 3.94
CA GLU A 431 24.30 14.87 4.80
C GLU A 431 23.98 14.63 6.28
N LEU A 432 22.72 14.80 6.68
CA LEU A 432 22.30 14.64 8.06
C LEU A 432 22.23 13.17 8.49
N LEU A 433 21.83 12.25 7.61
CA LEU A 433 21.86 10.81 7.86
C LEU A 433 23.30 10.28 7.93
N ASN A 434 24.23 10.85 7.15
CA ASN A 434 25.67 10.60 7.29
C ASN A 434 26.27 11.21 8.57
N THR A 435 25.60 12.18 9.19
CA THR A 435 26.05 12.75 10.48
C THR A 435 25.51 11.95 11.67
N ILE A 436 24.44 11.17 11.48
CA ILE A 436 23.90 10.23 12.47
C ILE A 436 24.76 8.95 12.57
N THR A 437 25.62 8.67 11.58
CA THR A 437 26.67 7.66 11.72
C THR A 437 27.79 8.15 12.64
N TYR A 438 27.68 7.81 13.92
CA TYR A 438 28.76 7.78 14.91
C TYR A 438 29.40 9.13 15.31
N ARG A 439 28.97 9.66 16.46
CA ARG A 439 29.85 10.39 17.38
C ARG A 439 29.99 9.55 18.66
N GLY A 440 30.81 8.50 18.58
CA GLY A 440 31.34 7.87 19.79
C GLY A 440 32.24 8.89 20.49
N GLU A 441 31.92 9.23 21.73
CA GLU A 441 32.81 10.01 22.58
C GLU A 441 34.14 9.26 22.73
N PRO A 442 35.31 9.91 22.59
CA PRO A 442 36.56 9.33 23.05
C PRO A 442 36.54 9.37 24.58
N GLY A 443 36.28 8.22 25.19
CA GLY A 443 36.52 8.03 26.62
C GLY A 443 37.99 8.30 26.91
N GLY A 444 38.23 9.24 27.82
CA GLY A 444 39.56 9.66 28.23
C GLY A 444 40.35 8.50 28.82
N GLU A 445 41.61 8.43 28.40
CA GLU A 445 42.67 7.63 29.00
C GLU A 445 42.79 7.98 30.49
N GLY A 446 42.68 6.96 31.33
CA GLY A 446 42.80 7.05 32.77
C GLY A 446 43.38 5.75 33.31
N GLU A 447 44.71 5.70 33.23
CA GLU A 447 45.67 5.04 34.13
C GLU A 447 45.53 3.54 34.43
N ASP A 448 46.59 2.84 34.04
CA ASP A 448 46.92 1.46 34.33
C ASP A 448 46.97 1.18 35.84
N GLU A 449 46.27 0.13 36.30
CA GLU A 449 46.60 -0.55 37.55
C GLU A 449 47.03 -1.99 37.25
N GLU A 450 48.21 -2.30 37.76
CA GLU A 450 49.08 -3.43 37.48
C GLU A 450 48.50 -4.79 37.90
N GLU A 451 48.71 -5.80 37.05
CA GLU A 451 48.56 -7.21 37.40
C GLU A 451 49.56 -7.60 38.51
N GLN A 452 49.06 -8.00 39.68
CA GLN A 452 49.83 -8.77 40.65
C GLN A 452 49.42 -10.24 40.64
N ASP A 453 50.35 -11.02 40.09
CA ASP A 453 50.52 -12.47 40.19
C ASP A 453 50.46 -12.99 41.63
N TRP A 454 49.66 -14.04 41.86
CA TRP A 454 49.87 -15.00 42.95
C TRP A 454 49.48 -16.40 42.50
N GLY A 455 50.49 -17.22 42.20
CA GLY A 455 50.40 -18.66 42.09
C GLY A 455 50.28 -19.39 43.44
N GLU A 456 49.62 -20.55 43.35
CA GLU A 456 49.76 -21.79 44.14
C GLU A 456 49.66 -21.75 45.69
N ASN A 457 48.61 -22.40 46.24
CA ASN A 457 48.78 -23.75 46.82
C ASN A 457 47.48 -24.34 47.43
N GLN A 458 47.21 -25.59 47.02
CA GLN A 458 46.91 -26.80 47.81
C GLN A 458 45.90 -26.84 48.99
N GLN A 459 45.24 -28.01 49.04
CA GLN A 459 44.46 -28.67 50.12
C GLN A 459 42.99 -28.23 50.20
N GLY A 460 42.00 -29.12 50.22
CA GLY A 460 41.94 -30.58 50.29
C GLY A 460 40.48 -30.99 50.55
N GLU A 461 40.17 -32.25 50.25
CA GLU A 461 39.06 -33.07 50.82
C GLU A 461 37.61 -32.60 50.57
N GLY A 462 36.64 -33.43 50.22
CA GLY A 462 36.56 -34.88 50.06
C GLY A 462 35.09 -35.33 49.98
N ALA A 463 34.91 -36.56 49.48
CA ALA A 463 33.79 -37.47 49.67
C ALA A 463 32.40 -37.14 49.07
N GLY A 464 31.92 -38.07 48.24
CA GLY A 464 30.52 -38.19 47.81
C GLY A 464 30.38 -38.87 46.46
#